data_AF-A0A7C3LLT0-F1
#
_entry.id   AF-A0A7C3LLT0-F1
#
_cell.length_a   1.000
_cell.length_b   1.000
_cell.length_c   1.000
_cell.angle_alpha   90.00
_cell.angle_beta   90.00
_cell.angle_gamma   90.00
#
_symmetry.space_group_name_H-M   'P 1'
#
loop_
_entity.id
_entity.type
_entity.pdbx_description
1 polymer ?
#
loop_
_entity_poly.entity_id
_entity_poly.type
_entity_poly.pdbx_seq_one_letter_code
_entity_poly.pdbx_strand_id
1 'polypeptide(L)'
;MAQAGAVIVSGSQAHQPQGMEFLNSSFIHYGLGNLFFDQYGLCEACRQGLIDQHIFYDGRYISTEFLPIQFIDYARSRPMTTQETAKLFDSLFAASGWK
;
A
#
# COMPACT_ATOMS: atom_id res chain seq x y z
N MET A 1 -16.09 -3.19 7.59
CA MET A 1 -15.00 -3.87 8.34
C MET A 1 -14.53 -3.05 9.54
N ALA A 2 -14.04 -1.82 9.37
CA ALA A 2 -13.59 -0.98 10.49
C ALA A 2 -14.68 -0.76 11.57
N GLN A 3 -15.89 -0.37 11.16
CA GLN A 3 -17.04 -0.22 12.08
C GLN A 3 -17.46 -1.54 12.77
N ALA A 4 -17.05 -2.69 12.23
CA ALA A 4 -17.29 -4.00 12.83
C ALA A 4 -16.16 -4.44 13.80
N GLY A 5 -15.20 -3.56 14.10
CA GLY A 5 -14.15 -3.78 15.09
C GLY A 5 -12.77 -4.19 14.53
N ALA A 6 -12.59 -4.19 13.21
CA ALA A 6 -11.28 -4.47 12.62
C ALA A 6 -10.30 -3.31 12.86
N VAL A 7 -9.18 -3.57 13.53
CA VAL A 7 -8.11 -2.57 13.76
C VAL A 7 -7.33 -2.21 12.48
N ILE A 8 -7.37 -3.10 11.49
CA ILE A 8 -6.79 -2.91 10.16
C ILE A 8 -7.80 -3.41 9.12
N VAL A 9 -7.99 -2.65 8.05
CA VAL A 9 -8.72 -3.06 6.86
C VAL A 9 -7.79 -2.90 5.66
N SER A 10 -7.41 -4.02 5.06
CA SER A 10 -6.54 -4.05 3.88
C SER A 10 -7.36 -4.41 2.64
N GLY A 11 -7.47 -3.48 1.70
CA GLY A 11 -8.07 -3.70 0.40
C GLY A 11 -7.16 -4.55 -0.49
N SER A 12 -7.76 -5.49 -1.22
CA SER A 12 -7.05 -6.40 -2.12
C SER A 12 -7.48 -6.18 -3.58
N GLN A 13 -6.69 -6.71 -4.52
CA GLN A 13 -6.95 -6.67 -5.97
C GLN A 13 -7.01 -5.28 -6.60
N ALA A 14 -6.38 -4.27 -6.00
CA ALA A 14 -6.13 -3.02 -6.69
C ALA A 14 -4.99 -3.19 -7.70
N HIS A 15 -5.04 -2.50 -8.84
CA HIS A 15 -3.95 -2.50 -9.82
C HIS A 15 -2.95 -1.36 -9.62
N GLN A 16 -3.22 -0.44 -8.70
CA GLN A 16 -2.33 0.62 -8.25
C GLN A 16 -2.51 0.81 -6.74
N PRO A 17 -1.47 1.26 -6.01
CA PRO A 17 -1.63 1.70 -4.63
C PRO A 17 -2.74 2.76 -4.53
N GLN A 18 -3.72 2.51 -3.67
CA GLN A 18 -4.83 3.43 -3.45
C GLN A 18 -4.66 4.13 -2.11
N GLY A 19 -5.36 5.26 -1.94
CA GLY A 19 -5.28 6.03 -0.71
C GLY A 19 -5.60 5.23 0.56
N MET A 20 -5.39 5.88 1.69
CA MET A 20 -5.60 5.33 3.01
C MET A 20 -6.26 6.35 3.92
N GLU A 21 -6.84 5.84 4.99
CA GLU A 21 -7.47 6.68 6.00
C GLU A 21 -7.38 6.04 7.38
N PHE A 22 -7.59 6.87 8.40
CA PHE A 22 -7.92 6.41 9.74
C PHE A 22 -9.39 6.66 10.00
N LEU A 23 -10.15 5.59 10.21
CA LEU A 23 -11.52 5.67 10.69
C LEU A 23 -11.54 5.29 12.17
N ASN A 24 -11.72 6.28 13.04
CA ASN A 24 -11.52 6.15 14.49
C ASN A 24 -10.11 5.62 14.79
N SER A 25 -9.98 4.46 15.43
CA SER A 25 -8.71 3.79 15.73
C SER A 25 -8.32 2.72 14.72
N SER A 26 -9.04 2.61 13.59
CA SER A 26 -8.78 1.59 12.57
C SER A 26 -8.00 2.19 11.42
N PHE A 27 -6.92 1.53 11.01
CA PHE A 27 -6.20 1.87 9.78
C PHE A 27 -6.87 1.20 8.58
N ILE A 28 -7.12 1.96 7.51
CA ILE A 28 -7.71 1.45 6.27
C ILE A 28 -6.77 1.81 5.14
N HIS A 29 -6.33 0.80 4.37
CA HIS A 29 -5.61 1.00 3.12
C HIS A 29 -6.46 0.41 1.99
N TYR A 30 -6.93 1.26 1.07
CA TYR A 30 -7.96 0.87 0.10
C TYR A 30 -7.47 -0.10 -0.97
N GLY A 31 -6.16 -0.20 -1.18
CA GLY A 31 -5.59 -1.17 -2.09
C GLY A 31 -4.07 -1.09 -2.12
N LEU A 32 -3.41 -2.24 -1.95
CA LEU A 32 -1.95 -2.34 -1.96
C LEU A 32 -1.34 -2.20 -3.38
N GLY A 33 -2.17 -2.00 -4.40
CA GLY A 33 -1.79 -2.17 -5.78
C GLY A 33 -1.44 -3.61 -6.12
N ASN A 34 -0.63 -3.74 -7.16
CA ASN A 34 -0.20 -5.03 -7.67
C ASN A 34 0.89 -5.55 -6.71
N LEU A 35 0.49 -6.24 -5.63
CA LEU A 35 1.38 -6.82 -4.62
C LEU A 35 1.88 -8.21 -5.04
N PHE A 36 0.96 -9.07 -5.51
CA PHE A 36 1.26 -10.47 -5.88
C PHE A 36 1.23 -10.73 -7.38
N PHE A 37 0.70 -9.80 -8.16
CA PHE A 37 0.51 -9.94 -9.60
C PHE A 37 1.10 -8.72 -10.27
N ASP A 38 1.76 -8.92 -11.41
CA ASP A 38 2.21 -7.81 -12.24
C ASP A 38 1.28 -7.62 -13.44
N GLN A 39 1.29 -6.39 -13.98
CA GLN A 39 0.80 -6.09 -15.31
C GLN A 39 1.93 -5.47 -16.13
N TYR A 40 3.09 -6.11 -16.08
CA TYR A 40 4.31 -5.64 -16.70
C TYR A 40 4.11 -5.50 -18.21
N GLY A 41 4.46 -4.34 -18.76
CA GLY A 41 4.27 -4.02 -20.17
C GLY A 41 2.85 -3.58 -20.56
N LEU A 42 1.86 -3.65 -19.67
CA LEU A 42 0.51 -3.14 -19.93
C LEU A 42 0.32 -1.69 -19.49
N CYS A 43 0.83 -1.33 -18.30
CA CYS A 43 0.79 0.03 -17.78
C CYS A 43 1.91 0.27 -16.76
N GLU A 44 2.63 1.39 -16.90
CA GLU A 44 3.75 1.75 -16.01
C GLU A 44 3.32 1.90 -14.55
N ALA A 45 2.20 2.57 -14.29
CA ALA A 45 1.66 2.74 -12.94
C ALA A 45 1.21 1.40 -12.32
N CYS A 46 0.79 0.44 -13.14
CA CYS A 46 0.34 -0.87 -12.66
C CYS A 46 1.50 -1.80 -12.27
N ARG A 47 2.75 -1.35 -12.42
CA ARG A 47 3.91 -2.08 -11.92
C ARG A 47 4.18 -1.78 -10.44
N GLN A 48 3.46 -0.83 -9.86
CA GLN A 48 3.65 -0.38 -8.49
C GLN A 48 2.81 -1.24 -7.53
N GLY A 49 3.40 -1.54 -6.38
CA GLY A 49 2.73 -2.21 -5.27
C GLY A 49 3.30 -1.78 -3.93
N LEU A 50 2.60 -2.13 -2.85
CA LEU A 50 3.00 -1.89 -1.48
C LEU A 50 2.94 -3.19 -0.69
N ILE A 51 4.01 -3.45 0.07
CA ILE A 51 3.95 -4.38 1.19
C ILE A 51 3.71 -3.52 2.43
N ASP A 52 2.54 -3.73 3.06
CA ASP A 52 2.24 -3.13 4.35
C ASP A 52 2.72 -4.06 5.45
N GLN A 53 3.70 -3.62 6.23
CA GLN A 53 4.15 -4.33 7.42
C GLN A 53 3.45 -3.77 8.65
N HIS A 54 2.47 -4.51 9.16
CA HIS A 54 1.71 -4.13 10.35
C HIS A 54 2.40 -4.59 11.63
N ILE A 55 2.68 -3.66 12.54
CA ILE A 55 3.41 -3.90 13.78
C ILE A 55 2.43 -3.97 14.95
N PHE A 56 2.50 -5.09 15.66
CA PHE A 56 1.74 -5.35 16.89
C PHE A 56 2.69 -5.58 18.06
N TYR A 57 2.32 -5.07 19.23
CA TYR A 57 2.99 -5.34 20.50
C TYR A 57 1.94 -5.54 21.59
N ASP A 58 2.07 -6.61 22.37
CA ASP A 58 1.15 -6.95 23.46
C ASP A 58 -0.33 -6.90 23.03
N GLY A 59 -0.63 -7.46 21.85
CA GLY A 59 -1.97 -7.49 21.27
C GLY A 59 -2.49 -6.14 20.75
N ARG A 60 -1.69 -5.07 20.79
CA ARG A 60 -2.05 -3.72 20.31
C ARG A 60 -1.37 -3.41 19.00
N TYR A 61 -2.14 -2.87 18.06
CA TYR A 61 -1.62 -2.33 16.80
C TYR A 61 -0.91 -0.99 17.07
N ILE A 62 0.34 -0.85 16.62
CA ILE A 62 1.17 0.34 16.87
C ILE A 62 1.37 1.15 15.60
N SER A 63 1.71 0.51 14.49
CA SER A 63 2.07 1.21 13.26
C SER A 63 2.00 0.30 12.04
N THR A 64 1.96 0.92 10.87
CA THR A 64 2.26 0.27 9.59
C THR A 64 3.52 0.90 9.01
N GLU A 65 4.45 0.07 8.57
CA GLU A 65 5.54 0.47 7.69
C GLU A 65 5.17 0.15 6.25
N PHE A 66 5.38 1.12 5.36
CA PHE A 66 5.13 0.98 3.93
C PHE A 66 6.43 0.61 3.23
N LEU A 67 6.43 -0.52 2.52
CA LEU A 67 7.56 -1.00 1.73
C LEU A 67 7.16 -1.02 0.25
N PRO A 68 7.44 0.07 -0.49
CA PRO A 68 7.07 0.16 -1.91
C PRO A 68 7.89 -0.80 -2.76
N ILE A 69 7.21 -1.48 -3.66
CA ILE A 69 7.81 -2.40 -4.62
C ILE A 69 7.43 -2.02 -6.04
N GLN A 70 8.36 -2.26 -6.97
CA GLN A 70 8.16 -2.09 -8.39
C GLN A 70 8.41 -3.42 -9.09
N PHE A 71 7.47 -3.87 -9.91
CA PHE A 71 7.65 -5.00 -10.80
C PHE A 71 8.56 -4.61 -11.97
N ILE A 72 9.61 -5.39 -12.15
CA ILE A 72 10.66 -5.13 -13.14
C ILE A 72 10.75 -6.20 -14.22
N ASP A 73 10.11 -7.35 -14.02
CA ASP A 73 10.13 -8.47 -14.95
C ASP A 73 9.10 -9.52 -14.52
N TYR A 74 7.91 -9.47 -15.13
CA TYR A 74 6.77 -10.33 -14.76
C TYR A 74 6.64 -10.44 -13.24
N ALA A 75 6.55 -11.65 -12.67
CA ALA A 75 6.34 -11.89 -11.24
C ALA A 75 7.54 -11.51 -10.34
N ARG A 76 8.55 -10.81 -10.87
CA ARG A 76 9.68 -10.29 -10.10
C ARG A 76 9.49 -8.81 -9.76
N SER A 77 9.28 -8.56 -8.49
CA SER A 77 9.38 -7.22 -7.91
C SER A 77 10.75 -6.97 -7.28
N ARG A 78 11.03 -5.69 -7.04
CA ARG A 78 12.12 -5.22 -6.19
C ARG A 78 11.62 -4.08 -5.30
N PRO A 79 12.29 -3.79 -4.18
CA PRO A 79 12.10 -2.53 -3.49
C PRO A 79 12.30 -1.34 -4.45
N MET A 80 11.48 -0.31 -4.30
CA MET A 80 11.67 0.95 -5.01
C MET A 80 12.95 1.66 -4.58
N THR A 81 13.52 2.45 -5.49
CA THR A 81 14.58 3.40 -5.11
C THR A 81 13.99 4.54 -4.28
N THR A 82 14.84 5.30 -3.57
CA THR A 82 14.38 6.47 -2.80
C THR A 82 13.60 7.47 -3.65
N GLN A 83 14.00 7.69 -4.90
CA GLN A 83 13.31 8.62 -5.80
C GLN A 83 11.96 8.09 -6.28
N GLU A 84 11.85 6.79 -6.52
CA GLU A 84 10.58 6.13 -6.88
C GLU A 84 9.60 6.14 -5.70
N THR A 85 10.09 5.80 -4.52
CA THR A 85 9.32 5.83 -3.27
C THR A 85 8.77 7.22 -2.99
N ALA A 86 9.59 8.28 -3.10
CA ALA A 86 9.13 9.64 -2.88
C ALA A 86 7.95 10.02 -3.81
N LYS A 87 8.07 9.72 -5.11
CA LYS A 87 7.01 9.99 -6.09
C LYS A 87 5.72 9.20 -5.82
N LEU A 88 5.86 7.93 -5.42
CA LEU A 88 4.71 7.12 -5.07
C LEU A 88 4.01 7.69 -3.83
N PHE A 89 4.76 8.03 -2.79
CA PHE A 89 4.22 8.57 -1.55
C PHE A 89 3.58 9.94 -1.73
N ASP A 90 4.14 10.82 -2.55
CA ASP A 90 3.48 12.09 -2.90
C ASP A 90 2.08 11.85 -3.49
N SER A 91 1.97 10.89 -4.41
CA SER A 91 0.70 10.55 -5.06
C SER A 91 -0.28 9.87 -4.09
N LEU A 92 0.23 8.93 -3.30
CA LEU A 92 -0.54 8.13 -2.35
C LEU A 92 -1.09 8.99 -1.20
N PHE A 93 -0.27 9.85 -0.63
CA PHE A 93 -0.67 10.75 0.45
C PHE A 93 -1.63 11.81 -0.07
N ALA A 94 -1.40 12.37 -1.26
CA ALA A 94 -2.36 13.28 -1.90
C ALA A 94 -3.72 12.59 -2.12
N ALA A 95 -3.73 11.34 -2.60
CA ALA A 95 -4.97 10.55 -2.75
C ALA A 95 -5.66 10.23 -1.40
N SER A 96 -4.91 10.27 -0.30
CA SER A 96 -5.40 10.10 1.07
C SER A 96 -5.86 11.42 1.70
N GLY A 97 -5.69 12.55 1.01
CA GLY A 97 -5.90 13.88 1.57
C GLY A 97 -4.85 14.31 2.60
N TRP A 98 -3.70 13.62 2.63
CA TRP A 98 -2.57 13.87 3.52
C TRP A 98 -1.53 14.73 2.79
N LYS A 99 -0.79 15.55 3.55
CA LYS A 99 0.24 16.46 3.03
C LYS A 99 1.61 16.05 3.52
#